data_AF-A0A2D9SA84-F1
#
_entry.id   AF-A0A2D9SA84-F1
#
_cell.length_a   1.000
_cell.length_b   1.000
_cell.length_c   1.000
_cell.angle_alpha   90.00
_cell.angle_beta   90.00
_cell.angle_gamma   90.00
#
_symmetry.space_group_name_H-M   'P 1'
#
loop_
_entity.id
_entity.type
_entity.pdbx_description
1 polymer ?
#
loop_
_entity_poly.entity_id
_entity_poly.type
_entity_poly.pdbx_seq_one_letter_code
_entity_poly.pdbx_strand_id
1 'polypeptide(L)' 'MTIDYRESLEKLNELLSKSQGHAIDVELIIETLISENIDEELKALVKLALESNEDHITMREMAEGIFNLFSWREENC' A
#
# COMPACT_ATOMS: atom_id res chain seq x y z
N MET A 1 -4.87 1.20 14.69
CA MET A 1 -3.39 1.19 14.86
C MET A 1 -2.83 2.51 14.30
N THR A 2 -1.83 3.15 14.91
CA THR A 2 -1.31 4.43 14.38
C THR A 2 -0.14 4.19 13.43
N ILE A 3 -0.31 4.54 12.16
CA ILE A 3 0.75 4.46 11.13
C ILE A 3 1.64 5.71 11.24
N ASP A 4 2.97 5.52 11.27
CA ASP A 4 3.91 6.59 10.97
C ASP A 4 4.13 6.67 9.46
N TYR A 5 3.40 7.58 8.82
CA TYR A 5 3.44 7.77 7.37
C TYR A 5 4.85 8.05 6.83
N ARG A 6 5.69 8.76 7.61
CA ARG A 6 7.04 9.08 7.16
C ARG A 6 7.91 7.84 7.16
N GLU A 7 7.88 7.05 8.24
CA GLU A 7 8.61 5.80 8.33
C GLU A 7 8.17 4.81 7.22
N SER A 8 6.86 4.69 7.00
CA SER A 8 6.31 3.84 5.93
C SER A 8 6.79 4.23 4.54
N LEU A 9 6.84 5.54 4.22
CA LEU A 9 7.34 6.02 2.94
C LEU A 9 8.86 5.83 2.80
N GLU A 10 9.62 5.97 3.89
CA GLU A 10 11.06 5.67 3.88
C GLU A 10 11.32 4.19 3.56
N LYS A 11 10.56 3.28 4.19
CA LYS A 11 10.63 1.84 3.89
C LYS A 11 10.23 1.52 2.46
N LEU A 12 9.18 2.16 1.93
CA LEU A 12 8.77 1.99 0.53
C LEU A 12 9.87 2.45 -0.42
N ASN A 13 10.50 3.60 -0.17
CA ASN A 13 11.62 4.08 -1.00
C ASN A 13 12.82 3.12 -0.96
N GLU A 14 13.11 2.54 0.20
CA GLU A 14 14.15 1.53 0.33
C GLU A 14 13.82 0.26 -0.47
N LEU A 15 12.57 -0.22 -0.39
CA LEU A 15 12.07 -1.35 -1.18
C LEU A 15 12.20 -1.08 -2.69
N LEU A 16 11.76 0.09 -3.14
CA LEU A 16 11.84 0.50 -4.54
C LEU A 16 13.30 0.56 -5.02
N SER A 17 14.20 1.11 -4.21
CA SER A 17 15.64 1.15 -4.52
C SER A 17 16.25 -0.25 -4.65
N LYS A 18 15.87 -1.17 -3.74
CA LYS A 18 16.32 -2.58 -3.77
C LYS A 18 15.77 -3.36 -4.96
N SER A 19 14.59 -3.01 -5.46
CA SER A 19 13.99 -3.69 -6.62
C SER A 19 14.77 -3.49 -7.91
N GLN A 20 15.61 -2.43 -8.01
CA GLN A 20 16.38 -2.10 -9.21
C GLN A 20 15.53 -2.07 -10.51
N GLY A 21 14.26 -1.70 -10.41
CA GLY A 21 13.34 -1.64 -11.56
C GLY A 21 12.66 -2.96 -11.92
N HIS A 22 12.82 -4.01 -11.11
CA HIS A 22 12.01 -5.23 -11.23
C HIS A 22 10.59 -4.98 -10.70
N ALA A 23 9.64 -5.78 -11.21
CA ALA A 23 8.28 -5.78 -10.69
C ALA A 23 8.26 -6.12 -9.20
N ILE A 24 7.47 -5.38 -8.43
CA ILE A 24 7.27 -5.57 -7.00
C ILE A 24 5.83 -6.06 -6.80
N ASP A 25 5.65 -7.06 -5.95
CA ASP A 25 4.33 -7.53 -5.57
C ASP A 25 3.57 -6.43 -4.82
N VAL A 26 2.30 -6.22 -5.19
CA VAL A 26 1.43 -5.28 -4.50
C VAL A 26 1.26 -5.63 -3.03
N GLU A 27 1.25 -6.92 -2.67
CA GLU A 27 1.15 -7.35 -1.26
C GLU A 27 2.34 -6.82 -0.45
N LEU A 28 3.54 -6.90 -1.02
CA LEU A 28 4.75 -6.41 -0.38
C LEU A 28 4.71 -4.89 -0.22
N ILE A 29 4.12 -4.15 -1.16
CA ILE A 29 3.92 -2.71 -1.06
C ILE A 29 2.96 -2.39 0.10
N ILE A 30 1.85 -3.11 0.21
CA ILE A 30 0.85 -2.91 1.28
C ILE A 30 1.46 -3.19 2.65
N GLU A 31 2.15 -4.32 2.80
CA GLU A 31 2.82 -4.71 4.04
C GLU A 31 3.91 -3.71 4.46
N THR A 32 4.64 -3.17 3.48
CA THR A 32 5.66 -2.14 3.72
C THR A 32 5.06 -0.82 4.20
N LEU A 33 3.89 -0.44 3.66
CA LEU A 33 3.25 0.83 3.97
C LEU A 33 2.50 0.81 5.31
N ILE A 34 1.87 -0.30 5.68
CA ILE A 34 1.03 -0.36 6.87
C ILE A 34 1.69 -1.16 7.99
N SER A 35 1.90 -2.46 7.76
CA SER A 35 2.58 -3.39 8.67
C SER A 35 2.60 -4.79 8.04
N GLU A 36 3.59 -5.62 8.41
CA GLU A 36 3.67 -7.04 8.04
C GLU A 36 2.50 -7.90 8.58
N ASN A 37 1.74 -7.39 9.56
CA ASN A 37 0.59 -8.08 10.15
C ASN A 37 -0.76 -7.60 9.62
N ILE A 38 -0.80 -7.02 8.42
CA ILE A 38 -2.06 -6.62 7.82
C ILE A 38 -2.91 -7.85 7.45
N ASP A 39 -4.21 -7.79 7.73
CA ASP A 39 -5.14 -8.83 7.34
C ASP A 39 -5.34 -8.94 5.82
N GLU A 40 -5.80 -10.12 5.39
CA GLU A 40 -6.09 -10.42 4.00
C GLU A 40 -7.25 -9.60 3.42
N GLU A 41 -8.13 -9.05 4.27
CA GLU A 41 -9.26 -8.23 3.83
C GLU A 41 -8.78 -6.91 3.23
N LEU A 42 -7.85 -6.20 3.88
CA LEU A 42 -7.29 -4.98 3.30
C LEU A 42 -6.51 -5.28 2.01
N LYS A 43 -5.75 -6.38 1.98
CA LYS A 43 -5.03 -6.79 0.75
C LYS A 43 -6.00 -7.02 -0.40
N ALA A 44 -7.12 -7.68 -0.15
CA ALA A 44 -8.17 -7.90 -1.15
C ALA A 44 -8.80 -6.58 -1.62
N LEU A 45 -9.09 -5.65 -0.70
CA LEU A 45 -9.64 -4.34 -1.05
C LEU A 45 -8.70 -3.53 -1.96
N VAL A 46 -7.40 -3.51 -1.65
CA VAL A 46 -6.41 -2.81 -2.47
C VAL A 46 -6.30 -3.46 -3.85
N LYS A 47 -6.26 -4.80 -3.94
CA LYS A 47 -6.23 -5.52 -5.22
C LYS A 47 -7.45 -5.19 -6.08
N LEU A 48 -8.66 -5.25 -5.51
CA LEU A 48 -9.89 -4.89 -6.21
C LEU A 48 -9.88 -3.44 -6.69
N ALA A 49 -9.38 -2.51 -5.87
CA ALA A 49 -9.23 -1.11 -6.26
C ALA A 49 -8.26 -0.92 -7.43
N LEU A 50 -7.17 -1.68 -7.47
CA LEU A 50 -6.22 -1.63 -8.59
C LEU A 50 -6.75 -2.29 -9.85
N GLU A 51 -7.43 -3.44 -9.72
CA GLU A 51 -8.05 -4.15 -10.86
C GLU A 51 -9.18 -3.35 -11.51
N SER A 52 -9.91 -2.55 -10.71
CA SER A 52 -10.97 -1.67 -11.21
C SER A 52 -10.46 -0.36 -11.79
N ASN A 53 -9.17 -0.05 -11.66
CA ASN A 53 -8.57 1.14 -12.22
C ASN A 53 -8.11 0.88 -13.66
N GLU A 54 -8.80 1.50 -14.62
CA GLU A 54 -8.44 1.40 -16.05
C GLU A 54 -7.26 2.31 -16.42
N ASP A 55 -6.90 3.26 -15.56
CA ASP A 55 -5.82 4.22 -15.77
C ASP A 55 -4.49 3.79 -15.15
N HIS A 56 -3.40 4.35 -15.69
CA HIS A 56 -2.08 4.18 -15.09
C HIS A 56 -1.98 4.91 -13.75
N ILE A 57 -1.83 4.14 -12.67
CA ILE A 57 -1.59 4.67 -11.32
C ILE A 57 -0.08 4.83 -11.05
N THR A 58 0.31 5.97 -10.48
CA THR A 58 1.68 6.19 -10.00
C THR A 58 1.90 5.56 -8.62
N MET A 59 3.16 5.34 -8.23
CA MET A 59 3.46 4.82 -6.89
C MET A 59 2.98 5.74 -5.77
N ARG A 60 2.98 7.06 -5.98
CA ARG A 60 2.47 8.02 -5.00
C ARG A 60 0.97 7.81 -4.79
N GLU A 61 0.21 7.78 -5.87
CA GLU A 61 -1.25 7.60 -5.83
C GLU A 61 -1.63 6.25 -5.24
N MET A 62 -0.86 5.20 -5.53
CA MET A 62 -1.05 3.88 -4.92
C MET A 62 -0.80 3.94 -3.40
N ALA A 63 0.28 4.56 -2.94
CA ALA A 63 0.55 4.69 -1.51
C ALA A 63 -0.54 5.51 -0.78
N GLU A 64 -0.95 6.64 -1.36
CA GLU A 64 -2.05 7.47 -0.84
C GLU A 64 -3.37 6.70 -0.80
N GLY A 65 -3.69 5.93 -1.85
CA GLY A 65 -4.89 5.09 -1.91
C GLY A 65 -4.90 4.01 -0.82
N ILE A 66 -3.76 3.34 -0.60
CA ILE A 66 -3.62 2.32 0.46
C ILE A 66 -3.84 2.95 1.84
N PHE A 67 -3.25 4.11 2.11
CA PHE A 67 -3.47 4.82 3.38
C PHE A 67 -4.92 5.23 3.57
N ASN A 68 -5.57 5.78 2.53
CA ASN A 68 -6.97 6.18 2.60
C ASN A 68 -7.90 4.98 2.84
N LEU A 69 -7.65 3.85 2.19
CA LEU A 69 -8.41 2.61 2.41
C LEU A 69 -8.23 2.09 3.84
N PHE A 70 -7.00 2.11 4.36
CA PHE A 70 -6.73 1.74 5.74
C PHE A 70 -7.47 2.66 6.72
N SER A 71 -7.36 3.98 6.56
CA SER A 71 -8.05 4.96 7.42
C SER A 71 -9.56 4.79 7.37
N TRP A 72 -10.14 4.65 6.16
CA TRP A 72 -11.57 4.40 6.00
C TRP A 72 -12.00 3.14 6.75
N ARG A 73 -11.24 2.06 6.66
CA ARG A 73 -11.54 0.83 7.39
C ARG A 73 -11.52 1.04 8.89
N GLU A 74 -10.47 1.67 9.43
CA GLU A 74 -10.37 1.93 10.88
C GLU A 74 -11.48 2.87 11.40
N GLU A 75 -12.06 3.72 10.54
CA GLU A 75 -13.19 4.59 10.88
C GLU A 75 -14.56 3.90 10.79
N ASN A 76 -14.67 2.80 10.05
CA ASN A 76 -15.94 2.11 9.77
C ASN A 76 -16.03 0.71 10.43
N CYS A 77 -15.02 0.32 11.21
CA CYS A 77 -15.00 -0.91 12.03
C CYS A 77 -15.39 -0.65 13.49
#